data_AF-A0A178ILN8-F1
#
_entry.id   AF-A0A178ILN8-F1
#
_cell.length_a   1.000
_cell.length_b   1.000
_cell.length_c   1.000
_cell.angle_alpha   90.00
_cell.angle_beta   90.00
_cell.angle_gamma   90.00
#
_symmetry.space_group_name_H-M   'P 1'
#
loop_
_entity.id
_entity.type
_entity.pdbx_description
1 polymer ?
#
loop_
_entity_poly.entity_id
_entity_poly.type
_entity_poly.pdbx_seq_one_letter_code
_entity_poly.pdbx_strand_id
1 'polypeptide(L)'
;MLLAPGVYEVRGTLRLAADGIVLAGAGMDADPGQNTILRRTGTSTEPVVLAGGRAAGKPFAAEVRGTRSDIVTPRVTVGSSSFEVADASKFRVGDAVLVVQPSTEAWIKSVNAGDAFPDRAAGRTAVWKPGEIDIRYHRYITAVEGNRLTLDAPVFDHLDRARAQSYVAKFNDTGTVRHVGVENLFIDVETESATSENHAADCIRFQQSENCWVRRVTARHFWHSGVQFGGGSTRATVESCRALEPRGIATGGRFYNFGTAGAQLVLFRDCLATKARHAFICNGASLDSGIVFLACVSEGAIASSEGHRRWSQGVLFDNFIARKPDTKIVLGLYNRGRYGTAHGWGLAHSVAWRCAAGGARICVQRPPHAQNYAIGCSGDVSGEGPFKAPAGHIEGVNKTGLDPASLYLAQLNERLSRQ
;
A
#
# COMPACT_ATOMS: atom_id res chain seq x y z
N MET A 1 -8.61 -25.46 0.31
CA MET A 1 -8.63 -26.19 1.60
C MET A 1 -9.67 -25.54 2.49
N LEU A 2 -10.65 -26.31 2.98
CA LEU A 2 -11.67 -25.85 3.91
C LEU A 2 -11.42 -26.50 5.28
N LEU A 3 -11.27 -25.68 6.30
CA LEU A 3 -11.15 -26.11 7.69
C LEU A 3 -12.53 -26.01 8.36
N ALA A 4 -12.94 -27.08 9.04
CA ALA A 4 -14.15 -27.09 9.85
C ALA A 4 -13.99 -26.16 11.08
N PRO A 5 -15.08 -25.82 11.80
CA PRO A 5 -14.97 -25.20 13.12
C PRO A 5 -14.02 -25.98 14.03
N GLY A 6 -13.25 -25.26 14.84
CA GLY A 6 -12.30 -25.85 15.77
C GLY A 6 -11.02 -25.04 15.91
N VAL A 7 -10.15 -25.50 16.80
CA VAL A 7 -8.82 -24.91 17.03
C VAL A 7 -7.78 -25.73 16.29
N TYR A 8 -7.00 -25.07 15.43
CA TYR A 8 -5.89 -25.65 14.70
C TYR A 8 -4.60 -25.01 15.20
N GLU A 9 -3.77 -25.80 15.87
CA GLU A 9 -2.47 -25.35 16.34
C GLU A 9 -1.48 -25.22 15.17
N VAL A 10 -0.83 -24.06 15.05
CA VAL A 10 0.13 -23.75 14.00
C VAL A 10 1.50 -23.44 14.60
N ARG A 11 2.37 -24.46 14.68
CA ARG A 11 3.77 -24.33 15.17
C ARG A 11 4.74 -23.78 14.14
N GLY A 12 4.37 -23.77 12.86
CA GLY A 12 5.18 -23.26 11.75
C GLY A 12 4.48 -22.15 10.96
N THR A 13 4.72 -22.13 9.66
CA THR A 13 4.05 -21.22 8.72
C THR A 13 3.27 -22.04 7.72
N LEU A 14 2.00 -21.70 7.51
CA LEU A 14 1.20 -22.23 6.41
C LEU A 14 1.63 -21.52 5.12
N ARG A 15 2.22 -22.26 4.18
CA ARG A 15 2.73 -21.72 2.91
C ARG A 15 1.75 -21.99 1.78
N LEU A 16 1.21 -20.93 1.18
CA LEU A 16 0.32 -20.99 0.03
C LEU A 16 1.10 -20.51 -1.21
N ALA A 17 1.87 -21.40 -1.83
CA ALA A 17 2.89 -21.06 -2.83
C ALA A 17 2.56 -21.53 -4.26
N ALA A 18 1.29 -21.89 -4.53
CA ALA A 18 0.83 -22.29 -5.85
C ALA A 18 -0.48 -21.57 -6.20
N ASP A 19 -0.73 -21.48 -7.50
CA ASP A 19 -1.88 -20.75 -8.03
C ASP A 19 -3.22 -21.37 -7.61
N GLY A 20 -4.23 -20.52 -7.43
CA GLY A 20 -5.61 -20.96 -7.16
C GLY A 20 -5.84 -21.54 -5.76
N ILE A 21 -4.86 -21.48 -4.86
CA ILE A 21 -5.03 -22.00 -3.49
C ILE A 21 -5.87 -21.04 -2.66
N VAL A 22 -6.95 -21.56 -2.08
CA VAL A 22 -7.75 -20.87 -1.07
C VAL A 22 -7.66 -21.60 0.26
N LEU A 23 -7.25 -20.89 1.30
CA LEU A 23 -7.36 -21.32 2.70
C LEU A 23 -8.63 -20.73 3.29
N ALA A 24 -9.64 -21.58 3.51
CA ALA A 24 -10.95 -21.17 4.01
C ALA A 24 -11.26 -21.83 5.36
N GLY A 25 -11.93 -21.10 6.24
CA GLY A 25 -12.53 -21.62 7.48
C GLY A 25 -14.04 -21.38 7.56
N ALA A 26 -14.58 -21.50 8.76
CA ALA A 26 -16.02 -21.40 9.04
C ALA A 26 -16.48 -20.01 9.56
N GLY A 27 -15.56 -19.13 9.96
CA GLY A 27 -15.92 -17.83 10.54
C GLY A 27 -14.75 -17.11 11.19
N MET A 28 -14.98 -15.85 11.58
CA MET A 28 -13.92 -14.91 11.99
C MET A 28 -14.01 -14.47 13.45
N ASP A 29 -14.78 -15.20 14.27
CA ASP A 29 -14.92 -14.94 15.70
C ASP A 29 -14.21 -16.01 16.55
N ALA A 30 -14.08 -15.75 17.85
CA ALA A 30 -13.22 -16.54 18.75
C ALA A 30 -13.89 -17.81 19.31
N ASP A 31 -15.13 -18.13 18.95
CA ASP A 31 -15.83 -19.34 19.41
C ASP A 31 -15.48 -20.53 18.48
N PRO A 32 -14.67 -21.51 18.95
CA PRO A 32 -14.27 -22.65 18.13
C PRO A 32 -15.40 -23.63 17.82
N GLY A 33 -16.56 -23.54 18.50
CA GLY A 33 -17.72 -24.37 18.17
C GLY A 33 -18.37 -23.99 16.84
N GLN A 34 -18.17 -22.75 16.38
CA GLN A 34 -18.76 -22.20 15.15
C GLN A 34 -17.73 -21.66 14.16
N ASN A 35 -16.50 -21.36 14.62
CA ASN A 35 -15.46 -20.70 13.84
C ASN A 35 -14.20 -21.55 13.76
N THR A 36 -13.41 -21.27 12.72
CA THR A 36 -12.08 -21.87 12.56
C THR A 36 -11.04 -20.93 13.17
N ILE A 37 -10.32 -21.44 14.16
CA ILE A 37 -9.26 -20.70 14.85
C ILE A 37 -7.90 -21.27 14.44
N LEU A 38 -7.06 -20.45 13.81
CA LEU A 38 -5.64 -20.73 13.67
C LEU A 38 -4.92 -20.18 14.91
N ARG A 39 -4.52 -21.07 15.82
CA ARG A 39 -3.77 -20.69 17.01
C ARG A 39 -2.28 -20.85 16.74
N ARG A 40 -1.59 -19.72 16.58
CA ARG A 40 -0.15 -19.69 16.40
C ARG A 40 0.53 -19.86 17.76
N THR A 41 1.29 -20.94 17.91
CA THR A 41 2.05 -21.27 19.13
C THR A 41 3.56 -21.23 18.86
N GLY A 42 4.33 -21.11 19.93
CA GLY A 42 5.80 -21.04 19.87
C GLY A 42 6.35 -19.66 19.52
N THR A 43 7.67 -19.60 19.33
CA THR A 43 8.44 -18.35 19.39
C THR A 43 8.89 -17.81 18.04
N SER A 44 8.52 -18.48 16.94
CA SER A 44 8.99 -18.10 15.61
C SER A 44 8.29 -16.82 15.12
N THR A 45 9.11 -15.88 14.64
CA THR A 45 8.70 -14.57 14.13
C THR A 45 8.22 -14.59 12.69
N GLU A 46 8.27 -15.73 12.02
CA GLU A 46 7.70 -15.92 10.68
C GLU A 46 6.18 -15.69 10.70
N PRO A 47 5.59 -15.28 9.55
CA PRO A 47 4.14 -15.16 9.42
C PRO A 47 3.41 -16.47 9.75
N VAL A 48 2.18 -16.36 10.26
CA VAL A 48 1.30 -17.54 10.44
C VAL A 48 0.92 -18.12 9.07
N VAL A 49 0.49 -17.26 8.14
CA VAL A 49 0.23 -17.60 6.74
C VAL A 49 1.14 -16.78 5.83
N LEU A 50 1.95 -17.47 5.01
CA LEU A 50 2.74 -16.88 3.95
C LEU A 50 2.19 -17.32 2.60
N ALA A 51 1.56 -16.39 1.90
CA ALA A 51 1.01 -16.61 0.58
C ALA A 51 1.90 -15.97 -0.50
N GLY A 52 1.97 -16.62 -1.65
CA GLY A 52 2.63 -16.11 -2.84
C GLY A 52 3.99 -16.74 -3.15
N GLY A 53 4.69 -16.15 -4.11
CA GLY A 53 5.97 -16.63 -4.62
C GLY A 53 7.13 -16.47 -3.63
N ARG A 54 8.33 -16.86 -4.06
CA ARG A 54 9.54 -16.61 -3.27
C ARG A 54 10.05 -15.20 -3.54
N ALA A 55 10.06 -14.33 -2.54
CA ALA A 55 10.70 -13.02 -2.68
C ALA A 55 12.12 -13.13 -3.25
N ALA A 56 12.33 -12.63 -4.46
CA ALA A 56 13.62 -12.62 -5.15
C ALA A 56 13.97 -11.20 -5.58
N GLY A 57 15.10 -10.70 -5.10
CA GLY A 57 15.65 -9.40 -5.50
C GLY A 57 14.75 -8.19 -5.16
N LYS A 58 14.92 -7.11 -5.93
CA LYS A 58 14.12 -5.89 -5.82
C LYS A 58 12.73 -6.12 -6.44
N PRO A 59 11.62 -5.77 -5.76
CA PRO A 59 10.29 -5.86 -6.34
C PRO A 59 10.17 -5.11 -7.67
N PHE A 60 9.40 -5.68 -8.59
CA PHE A 60 9.12 -5.09 -9.91
C PHE A 60 10.38 -4.72 -10.71
N ALA A 61 11.45 -5.51 -10.65
CA ALA A 61 12.73 -5.20 -11.33
C ALA A 61 13.12 -6.18 -12.44
N ALA A 62 12.40 -7.28 -12.62
CA ALA A 62 12.74 -8.35 -13.56
C ALA A 62 12.33 -7.98 -15.00
N GLU A 63 13.14 -7.17 -15.68
CA GLU A 63 12.91 -6.80 -17.08
C GLU A 63 13.42 -7.86 -18.06
N VAL A 64 12.66 -8.11 -19.13
CA VAL A 64 13.13 -8.96 -20.24
C VAL A 64 14.12 -8.17 -21.11
N ARG A 65 15.34 -8.69 -21.25
CA ARG A 65 16.41 -8.03 -22.02
C ARG A 65 16.00 -7.74 -23.46
N GLY A 66 16.37 -6.57 -23.98
CA GLY A 66 16.10 -6.15 -25.36
C GLY A 66 14.69 -5.60 -25.62
N THR A 67 13.79 -5.68 -24.64
CA THR A 67 12.39 -5.25 -24.80
C THR A 67 12.14 -3.77 -24.47
N ARG A 68 13.15 -3.04 -23.98
CA ARG A 68 13.01 -1.62 -23.65
C ARG A 68 12.62 -0.78 -24.86
N SER A 69 11.67 0.12 -24.66
CA SER A 69 11.34 1.21 -25.56
C SER A 69 11.06 2.48 -24.75
N ASP A 70 11.68 3.58 -25.16
CA ASP A 70 11.48 4.89 -24.54
C ASP A 70 10.06 5.39 -24.74
N ILE A 71 9.50 6.05 -23.73
CA ILE A 71 8.26 6.81 -23.85
C ILE A 71 8.58 8.14 -24.52
N VAL A 72 7.95 8.41 -25.66
CA VAL A 72 8.20 9.61 -26.47
C VAL A 72 7.17 10.70 -26.26
N THR A 73 6.03 10.40 -25.62
CA THR A 73 5.10 11.40 -25.11
C THR A 73 5.84 12.35 -24.16
N PRO A 74 5.90 13.68 -24.42
CA PRO A 74 6.72 14.59 -23.63
C PRO A 74 6.36 14.61 -22.14
N ARG A 75 5.06 14.51 -21.85
CA ARG A 75 4.53 14.42 -20.48
C ARG A 75 3.32 13.50 -20.44
N VAL A 76 3.45 12.38 -19.75
CA VAL A 76 2.32 11.52 -19.38
C VAL A 76 1.78 12.01 -18.05
N THR A 77 0.49 12.33 -17.97
CA THR A 77 -0.10 12.85 -16.73
C THR A 77 -0.51 11.72 -15.78
N VAL A 78 -0.46 11.99 -14.47
CA VAL A 78 -1.08 11.09 -13.48
C VAL A 78 -2.51 10.76 -13.89
N GLY A 79 -2.90 9.50 -13.78
CA GLY A 79 -4.21 9.02 -14.24
C GLY A 79 -4.25 8.63 -15.72
N SER A 80 -3.19 8.86 -16.51
CA SER A 80 -3.12 8.38 -17.89
C SER A 80 -2.91 6.87 -17.95
N SER A 81 -3.66 6.19 -18.81
CA SER A 81 -3.49 4.77 -19.14
C SER A 81 -2.93 4.54 -20.55
N SER A 82 -2.64 5.59 -21.32
CA SER A 82 -2.00 5.45 -22.63
C SER A 82 -0.92 6.50 -22.87
N PHE A 83 0.06 6.13 -23.69
CA PHE A 83 1.15 6.99 -24.13
C PHE A 83 1.82 6.38 -25.38
N GLU A 84 2.66 7.17 -26.03
CA GLU A 84 3.43 6.75 -27.20
C GLU A 84 4.84 6.31 -26.80
N VAL A 85 5.31 5.24 -27.43
CA VAL A 85 6.67 4.72 -27.29
C VAL A 85 7.43 4.83 -28.61
N ALA A 86 8.76 4.82 -28.56
CA ALA A 86 9.60 4.88 -29.76
C ALA A 86 9.38 3.68 -30.70
N ASP A 87 9.19 2.48 -30.13
CA ASP A 87 8.99 1.24 -30.86
C ASP A 87 7.99 0.32 -30.13
N ALA A 88 6.76 0.27 -30.64
CA ALA A 88 5.73 -0.62 -30.10
C ALA A 88 5.80 -2.06 -30.64
N SER A 89 6.63 -2.36 -31.65
CA SER A 89 6.69 -3.68 -32.29
C SER A 89 7.11 -4.82 -31.34
N LYS A 90 7.74 -4.44 -30.22
CA LYS A 90 8.18 -5.33 -29.14
C LYS A 90 7.02 -5.81 -28.26
N PHE A 91 5.86 -5.17 -28.35
CA PHE A 91 4.75 -5.36 -27.42
C PHE A 91 3.49 -5.88 -28.12
N ARG A 92 2.66 -6.59 -27.37
CA ARG A 92 1.37 -7.14 -27.80
C ARG A 92 0.35 -7.02 -26.68
N VAL A 93 -0.93 -7.01 -27.04
CA VAL A 93 -2.03 -7.09 -26.06
C VAL A 93 -1.85 -8.34 -25.19
N GLY A 94 -2.00 -8.19 -23.88
CA GLY A 94 -1.78 -9.22 -22.87
C GLY A 94 -0.36 -9.30 -22.30
N ASP A 95 0.64 -8.62 -22.89
CA ASP A 95 1.99 -8.59 -22.33
C ASP A 95 2.00 -7.94 -20.94
N ALA A 96 2.64 -8.59 -19.97
CA ALA A 96 3.05 -7.97 -18.73
C ALA A 96 4.24 -7.02 -18.98
N VAL A 97 4.15 -5.79 -18.50
CA VAL A 97 5.16 -4.75 -18.69
C VAL A 97 5.47 -4.00 -17.40
N LEU A 98 6.69 -3.46 -17.33
CA LEU A 98 7.08 -2.43 -16.39
C LEU A 98 7.11 -1.09 -17.12
N VAL A 99 6.36 -0.12 -16.60
CA VAL A 99 6.58 1.30 -16.90
C VAL A 99 7.53 1.86 -15.86
N VAL A 100 8.68 2.39 -16.27
CA VAL A 100 9.74 2.81 -15.36
C VAL A 100 10.07 4.28 -15.58
N GLN A 101 10.04 5.05 -14.49
CA GLN A 101 10.69 6.36 -14.41
C GLN A 101 11.93 6.23 -13.52
N PRO A 102 13.13 6.29 -14.09
CA PRO A 102 14.36 6.34 -13.32
C PRO A 102 14.36 7.57 -12.40
N SER A 103 14.77 7.41 -11.15
CA SER A 103 15.05 8.54 -10.28
C SER A 103 16.41 9.12 -10.67
N THR A 104 16.47 9.87 -11.78
CA THR A 104 17.69 10.53 -12.26
C THR A 104 18.12 11.63 -11.30
N GLU A 105 19.35 12.13 -11.44
CA GLU A 105 19.80 13.30 -10.69
C GLU A 105 18.91 14.52 -10.94
N ALA A 106 18.51 14.76 -12.19
CA ALA A 106 17.60 15.85 -12.53
C ALA A 106 16.24 15.71 -11.84
N TRP A 107 15.66 14.50 -11.81
CA TRP A 107 14.41 14.25 -11.10
C TRP A 107 14.57 14.45 -9.58
N ILE A 108 15.59 13.84 -8.97
CA ILE A 108 15.88 13.98 -7.54
C ILE A 108 16.05 15.45 -7.15
N LYS A 109 16.79 16.24 -7.95
CA LYS A 109 16.95 17.68 -7.73
C LYS A 109 15.61 18.42 -7.84
N SER A 110 14.77 18.06 -8.80
CA SER A 110 13.48 18.73 -9.02
C SER A 110 12.50 18.56 -7.84
N VAL A 111 12.61 17.45 -7.11
CA VAL A 111 11.82 17.19 -5.88
C VAL A 111 12.58 17.54 -4.60
N ASN A 112 13.67 18.30 -4.71
CA ASN A 112 14.55 18.70 -3.61
C ASN A 112 15.01 17.51 -2.73
N ALA A 113 15.41 16.41 -3.36
CA ALA A 113 15.73 15.14 -2.69
C ALA A 113 14.62 14.64 -1.74
N GLY A 114 13.37 14.91 -2.10
CA GLY A 114 12.19 14.55 -1.32
C GLY A 114 11.95 15.46 -0.11
N ASP A 115 12.58 16.63 -0.06
CA ASP A 115 12.77 17.43 1.16
C ASP A 115 13.29 16.57 2.34
N ALA A 116 14.01 15.49 2.03
CA ALA A 116 14.70 14.69 3.01
C ALA A 116 16.06 15.34 3.28
N PHE A 117 16.38 15.57 4.55
CA PHE A 117 17.63 16.18 4.96
C PHE A 117 18.33 15.34 6.03
N PRO A 118 19.66 15.45 6.14
CA PRO A 118 20.44 14.74 7.15
C PRO A 118 19.93 15.00 8.58
N ASP A 119 20.04 13.98 9.42
CA ASP A 119 19.90 14.10 10.87
C ASP A 119 21.28 13.89 11.51
N ARG A 120 22.10 14.94 11.48
CA ARG A 120 23.50 14.89 11.97
C ARG A 120 23.57 14.54 13.45
N ALA A 121 22.61 14.99 14.25
CA ALA A 121 22.51 14.67 15.68
C ALA A 121 22.28 13.16 15.92
N ALA A 122 21.59 12.50 14.99
CA ALA A 122 21.37 11.06 15.01
C ALA A 122 22.37 10.28 14.11
N GLY A 123 23.48 10.89 13.68
CA GLY A 123 24.50 10.25 12.84
C GLY A 123 24.06 9.90 11.41
N ARG A 124 22.93 10.43 10.93
CA ARG A 124 22.33 10.08 9.63
C ARG A 124 22.65 11.14 8.58
N THR A 125 23.40 10.76 7.55
CA THR A 125 23.86 11.65 6.47
C THR A 125 23.17 11.45 5.12
N ALA A 126 22.36 10.40 4.98
CA ALA A 126 21.77 10.02 3.70
C ALA A 126 20.64 10.97 3.27
N VAL A 127 20.66 11.31 1.98
CA VAL A 127 19.54 11.89 1.22
C VAL A 127 19.24 10.97 0.04
N TRP A 128 18.12 11.18 -0.67
CA TRP A 128 17.76 10.34 -1.81
C TRP A 128 18.81 10.45 -2.91
N LYS A 129 19.30 9.31 -3.42
CA LYS A 129 20.30 9.29 -4.49
C LYS A 129 19.71 8.81 -5.82
N PRO A 130 20.34 9.16 -6.95
CA PRO A 130 19.93 8.63 -8.24
C PRO A 130 19.88 7.09 -8.25
N GLY A 131 18.86 6.53 -8.93
CA GLY A 131 18.60 5.08 -8.98
C GLY A 131 18.04 4.42 -7.71
N GLU A 132 17.98 5.10 -6.56
CA GLU A 132 17.49 4.50 -5.32
C GLU A 132 15.95 4.40 -5.28
N ILE A 133 15.25 5.35 -5.89
CA ILE A 133 13.79 5.57 -5.73
C ILE A 133 13.12 5.61 -7.10
N ASP A 134 13.55 4.78 -8.05
CA ASP A 134 12.86 4.70 -9.34
C ASP A 134 11.39 4.31 -9.12
N ILE A 135 10.51 4.97 -9.85
CA ILE A 135 9.10 4.64 -9.89
C ILE A 135 8.91 3.53 -10.92
N ARG A 136 8.15 2.50 -10.54
CA ARG A 136 7.89 1.35 -11.40
C ARG A 136 6.41 0.99 -11.32
N TYR A 137 5.80 0.68 -12.46
CA TYR A 137 4.41 0.23 -12.51
C TYR A 137 4.33 -1.11 -13.25
N HIS A 138 3.84 -2.15 -12.58
CA HIS A 138 3.52 -3.43 -13.22
C HIS A 138 2.13 -3.37 -13.86
N ARG A 139 2.06 -3.50 -15.18
CA ARG A 139 0.84 -3.31 -15.98
C ARG A 139 0.71 -4.39 -17.04
N TYR A 140 -0.49 -4.55 -17.58
CA TYR A 140 -0.76 -5.34 -18.76
C TYR A 140 -1.17 -4.42 -19.91
N ILE A 141 -0.73 -4.76 -21.13
CA ILE A 141 -1.13 -4.03 -22.33
C ILE A 141 -2.53 -4.47 -22.75
N THR A 142 -3.43 -3.50 -22.93
CA THR A 142 -4.83 -3.73 -23.34
C THR A 142 -5.10 -3.33 -24.79
N ALA A 143 -4.30 -2.41 -25.37
CA ALA A 143 -4.36 -2.06 -26.78
C ALA A 143 -2.98 -1.63 -27.31
N VAL A 144 -2.74 -1.87 -28.61
CA VAL A 144 -1.58 -1.39 -29.37
C VAL A 144 -2.08 -0.77 -30.66
N GLU A 145 -1.85 0.54 -30.83
CA GLU A 145 -2.34 1.33 -31.97
C GLU A 145 -1.18 2.12 -32.57
N GLY A 146 -0.55 1.59 -33.61
CA GLY A 146 0.73 2.12 -34.09
C GLY A 146 1.76 2.07 -32.96
N ASN A 147 2.29 3.23 -32.56
CA ASN A 147 3.24 3.36 -31.44
C ASN A 147 2.58 3.72 -30.09
N ARG A 148 1.25 3.78 -30.03
CA ARG A 148 0.51 4.02 -28.79
C ARG A 148 0.24 2.70 -28.07
N LEU A 149 0.59 2.66 -26.79
CA LEU A 149 0.25 1.57 -25.87
C LEU A 149 -0.86 2.04 -24.93
N THR A 150 -1.82 1.16 -24.65
CA THR A 150 -2.82 1.34 -23.59
C THR A 150 -2.65 0.25 -22.53
N LEU A 151 -2.80 0.63 -21.26
CA LEU A 151 -2.54 -0.18 -20.07
C LEU A 151 -3.84 -0.53 -19.33
N ASP A 152 -3.81 -1.62 -18.56
CA ASP A 152 -4.92 -2.09 -17.72
C ASP A 152 -5.23 -1.17 -16.52
N ALA A 153 -4.25 -0.40 -16.06
CA ALA A 153 -4.39 0.58 -15.00
C ALA A 153 -3.48 1.79 -15.26
N PRO A 154 -3.85 3.00 -14.79
CA PRO A 154 -3.08 4.20 -15.08
C PRO A 154 -1.73 4.24 -14.38
N VAL A 155 -0.87 5.17 -14.79
CA VAL A 155 0.29 5.61 -14.01
C VAL A 155 -0.16 6.54 -12.88
N PHE A 156 0.52 6.48 -11.74
CA PHE A 156 0.15 7.24 -10.53
C PHE A 156 1.05 8.46 -10.26
N ASP A 157 1.93 8.80 -11.20
CA ASP A 157 2.81 9.97 -11.16
C ASP A 157 2.90 10.55 -12.58
N HIS A 158 3.34 11.80 -12.68
CA HIS A 158 3.72 12.39 -13.95
C HIS A 158 5.01 11.74 -14.47
N LEU A 159 4.97 11.27 -15.72
CA LEU A 159 6.18 10.89 -16.45
C LEU A 159 6.59 12.07 -17.32
N ASP A 160 7.53 12.87 -16.84
CA ASP A 160 7.99 14.09 -17.52
C ASP A 160 9.39 13.88 -18.10
N ARG A 161 9.47 13.81 -19.44
CA ARG A 161 10.72 13.57 -20.15
C ARG A 161 11.76 14.65 -19.90
N ALA A 162 11.34 15.88 -19.55
CA ALA A 162 12.26 16.95 -19.21
C ALA A 162 13.01 16.71 -17.88
N ARG A 163 12.52 15.79 -17.03
CA ARG A 163 13.15 15.43 -15.74
C ARG A 163 13.78 14.03 -15.77
N ALA A 164 13.18 13.09 -16.49
CA ALA A 164 13.71 11.73 -16.65
C ALA A 164 13.15 11.06 -17.91
N GLN A 165 14.01 10.41 -18.69
CA GLN A 165 13.57 9.54 -19.80
C GLN A 165 12.94 8.27 -19.23
N SER A 166 11.61 8.23 -19.24
CA SER A 166 10.85 7.03 -18.86
C SER A 166 10.79 6.03 -20.01
N TYR A 167 10.60 4.76 -19.70
CA TYR A 167 10.54 3.69 -20.69
C TYR A 167 9.57 2.59 -20.28
N VAL A 168 9.23 1.74 -21.24
CA VAL A 168 8.51 0.49 -21.03
C VAL A 168 9.41 -0.68 -21.38
N ALA A 169 9.33 -1.75 -20.60
CA ALA A 169 9.97 -3.03 -20.89
C ALA A 169 9.01 -4.17 -20.56
N LYS A 170 9.12 -5.32 -21.24
CA LYS A 170 8.37 -6.51 -20.80
C LYS A 170 8.85 -6.94 -19.42
N PHE A 171 7.90 -7.34 -18.59
CA PHE A 171 8.15 -7.85 -17.26
C PHE A 171 8.25 -9.37 -17.30
N ASN A 172 9.28 -9.93 -16.68
CA ASN A 172 9.34 -11.34 -16.38
C ASN A 172 8.64 -11.59 -15.04
N ASP A 173 7.41 -12.07 -15.13
CA ASP A 173 6.52 -12.38 -14.02
C ASP A 173 6.72 -13.82 -13.49
N THR A 174 7.72 -14.56 -13.99
CA THR A 174 8.04 -15.91 -13.52
C THR A 174 8.17 -15.95 -12.00
N GLY A 175 7.47 -16.90 -11.37
CA GLY A 175 7.45 -17.05 -9.92
C GLY A 175 6.37 -16.23 -9.21
N THR A 176 5.62 -15.39 -9.94
CA THR A 176 4.42 -14.72 -9.41
C THR A 176 3.31 -15.74 -9.24
N VAL A 177 2.83 -15.89 -8.01
CA VAL A 177 1.73 -16.81 -7.67
C VAL A 177 0.40 -16.07 -7.72
N ARG A 178 -0.62 -16.69 -8.32
CA ARG A 178 -1.88 -16.03 -8.64
C ARG A 178 -3.09 -16.64 -7.97
N HIS A 179 -4.13 -15.84 -7.77
CA HIS A 179 -5.45 -16.34 -7.33
C HIS A 179 -5.41 -17.05 -5.98
N VAL A 180 -4.62 -16.53 -5.05
CA VAL A 180 -4.50 -17.06 -3.67
C VAL A 180 -5.41 -16.31 -2.72
N GLY A 181 -6.21 -17.05 -1.95
CA GLY A 181 -7.19 -16.53 -1.01
C GLY A 181 -6.98 -17.01 0.42
N VAL A 182 -7.26 -16.14 1.39
CA VAL A 182 -7.37 -16.50 2.82
C VAL A 182 -8.69 -15.97 3.36
N GLU A 183 -9.58 -16.83 3.85
CA GLU A 183 -10.91 -16.38 4.22
C GLU A 183 -11.57 -17.11 5.39
N ASN A 184 -12.42 -16.38 6.12
CA ASN A 184 -13.30 -16.91 7.16
C ASN A 184 -12.53 -17.57 8.32
N LEU A 185 -11.58 -16.83 8.89
CA LEU A 185 -10.68 -17.33 9.93
C LEU A 185 -10.58 -16.35 11.10
N PHE A 186 -10.39 -16.90 12.29
CA PHE A 186 -9.82 -16.18 13.42
C PHE A 186 -8.36 -16.65 13.61
N ILE A 187 -7.39 -15.76 13.45
CA ILE A 187 -5.98 -16.02 13.66
C ILE A 187 -5.57 -15.36 14.98
N ASP A 188 -5.13 -16.17 15.93
CA ASP A 188 -4.70 -15.74 17.26
C ASP A 188 -3.26 -16.16 17.49
N VAL A 189 -2.40 -15.18 17.82
CA VAL A 189 -1.00 -15.43 18.11
C VAL A 189 -0.81 -15.49 19.62
N GLU A 190 -0.33 -16.63 20.14
CA GLU A 190 0.03 -16.73 21.54
C GLU A 190 1.23 -15.83 21.85
N THR A 191 1.13 -15.08 22.94
CA THR A 191 2.17 -14.14 23.37
C THR A 191 2.44 -14.31 24.85
N GLU A 192 3.71 -14.29 25.24
CA GLU A 192 4.15 -14.39 26.64
C GLU A 192 3.73 -13.18 27.48
N SER A 193 3.68 -11.99 26.86
CA SER A 193 3.33 -10.73 27.53
C SER A 193 2.87 -9.69 26.52
N ALA A 194 2.37 -8.56 27.02
CA ALA A 194 1.92 -7.46 26.17
C ALA A 194 3.05 -6.82 25.31
N THR A 195 4.30 -6.97 25.76
CA THR A 195 5.48 -6.35 25.16
C THR A 195 6.44 -7.35 24.52
N SER A 196 6.13 -8.66 24.57
CA SER A 196 6.94 -9.68 23.91
C SER A 196 6.88 -9.48 22.40
N GLU A 197 8.02 -9.66 21.72
CA GLU A 197 8.11 -9.77 20.25
C GLU A 197 8.54 -11.20 19.83
N ASN A 198 8.60 -12.13 20.79
CA ASN A 198 9.01 -13.52 20.60
C ASN A 198 7.84 -14.38 20.11
N HIS A 199 7.17 -13.92 19.06
CA HIS A 199 6.01 -14.56 18.43
C HIS A 199 5.88 -14.08 16.98
N ALA A 200 4.85 -14.55 16.25
CA ALA A 200 4.70 -14.22 14.83
C ALA A 200 4.65 -12.69 14.58
N ALA A 201 5.44 -12.24 13.60
CA ALA A 201 5.46 -10.86 13.15
C ALA A 201 4.17 -10.50 12.45
N ASP A 202 3.80 -11.32 11.47
CA ASP A 202 2.64 -11.11 10.62
C ASP A 202 1.61 -12.23 10.85
N CYS A 203 0.30 -11.93 10.89
CA CYS A 203 -0.70 -12.99 10.78
C CYS A 203 -0.75 -13.52 9.34
N ILE A 204 -0.97 -12.63 8.37
CA ILE A 204 -1.02 -12.98 6.95
C ILE A 204 -0.05 -12.08 6.18
N ARG A 205 0.85 -12.70 5.42
CA ARG A 205 1.77 -12.01 4.53
C ARG A 205 1.66 -12.55 3.11
N PHE A 206 1.50 -11.65 2.16
CA PHE A 206 1.64 -11.93 0.74
C PHE A 206 3.00 -11.43 0.22
N GLN A 207 3.55 -12.08 -0.79
CA GLN A 207 4.73 -11.60 -1.52
C GLN A 207 4.75 -12.20 -2.93
N GLN A 208 5.26 -11.47 -3.93
CA GLN A 208 5.27 -11.91 -5.33
C GLN A 208 3.97 -12.60 -5.75
N SER A 209 2.85 -11.90 -5.56
CA SER A 209 1.52 -12.47 -5.73
C SER A 209 0.60 -11.56 -6.52
N GLU A 210 -0.33 -12.11 -7.28
CA GLU A 210 -1.27 -11.32 -8.07
C GLU A 210 -2.70 -11.87 -8.00
N ASN A 211 -3.71 -10.99 -8.06
CA ASN A 211 -5.12 -11.39 -8.02
C ASN A 211 -5.48 -12.14 -6.73
N CYS A 212 -4.95 -11.67 -5.59
CA CYS A 212 -5.09 -12.31 -4.28
C CYS A 212 -6.14 -11.62 -3.41
N TRP A 213 -6.66 -12.35 -2.42
CA TRP A 213 -7.59 -11.75 -1.47
C TRP A 213 -7.46 -12.27 -0.03
N VAL A 214 -7.87 -11.41 0.91
CA VAL A 214 -8.17 -11.78 2.29
C VAL A 214 -9.58 -11.32 2.62
N ARG A 215 -10.43 -12.21 3.12
CA ARG A 215 -11.84 -11.89 3.33
C ARG A 215 -12.37 -12.44 4.64
N ARG A 216 -13.04 -11.61 5.43
CA ARG A 216 -13.62 -12.02 6.73
C ARG A 216 -12.60 -12.75 7.60
N VAL A 217 -11.49 -12.06 7.91
CA VAL A 217 -10.46 -12.59 8.81
C VAL A 217 -10.26 -11.66 9.99
N THR A 218 -10.19 -12.22 11.20
CA THR A 218 -9.69 -11.52 12.38
C THR A 218 -8.26 -11.98 12.64
N ALA A 219 -7.31 -11.04 12.66
CA ALA A 219 -5.91 -11.24 13.02
C ALA A 219 -5.64 -10.56 14.36
N ARG A 220 -5.13 -11.29 15.36
CA ARG A 220 -4.93 -10.80 16.71
C ARG A 220 -3.53 -11.12 17.24
N HIS A 221 -2.99 -10.19 18.03
CA HIS A 221 -1.74 -10.34 18.81
C HIS A 221 -0.44 -10.53 18.00
N PHE A 222 -0.40 -10.09 16.75
CA PHE A 222 0.84 -9.96 15.97
C PHE A 222 1.71 -8.79 16.46
N TRP A 223 3.03 -8.78 16.18
CA TRP A 223 3.90 -7.64 16.54
C TRP A 223 4.20 -6.68 15.37
N HIS A 224 4.17 -7.17 14.13
CA HIS A 224 4.36 -6.36 12.93
C HIS A 224 3.01 -6.04 12.27
N SER A 225 2.35 -6.98 11.58
CA SER A 225 1.13 -6.72 10.80
C SER A 225 0.04 -7.79 10.96
N GLY A 226 -1.22 -7.39 10.84
CA GLY A 226 -2.32 -8.34 10.69
C GLY A 226 -2.36 -8.88 9.26
N VAL A 227 -2.35 -7.97 8.28
CA VAL A 227 -2.28 -8.32 6.86
C VAL A 227 -1.27 -7.41 6.16
N GLN A 228 -0.23 -8.02 5.58
CA GLN A 228 0.83 -7.33 4.86
C GLN A 228 0.94 -7.83 3.41
N PHE A 229 0.84 -6.93 2.44
CA PHE A 229 1.30 -7.21 1.07
C PHE A 229 2.75 -6.76 0.93
N GLY A 230 3.64 -7.73 0.80
CA GLY A 230 5.07 -7.53 0.57
C GLY A 230 5.43 -7.38 -0.90
N GLY A 231 6.72 -7.24 -1.14
CA GLY A 231 7.31 -6.91 -2.42
C GLY A 231 6.82 -7.78 -3.59
N GLY A 232 6.41 -7.14 -4.68
CA GLY A 232 6.00 -7.79 -5.91
C GLY A 232 4.54 -8.22 -5.91
N SER A 233 3.76 -7.83 -4.90
CA SER A 233 2.34 -8.16 -4.84
C SER A 233 1.48 -7.13 -5.57
N THR A 234 0.45 -7.54 -6.30
CA THR A 234 -0.43 -6.60 -6.98
C THR A 234 -1.86 -7.09 -7.21
N ARG A 235 -2.80 -6.18 -7.51
CA ARG A 235 -4.19 -6.49 -7.85
C ARG A 235 -4.84 -7.34 -6.76
N ALA A 236 -4.89 -6.83 -5.55
CA ALA A 236 -5.33 -7.61 -4.39
C ALA A 236 -6.40 -6.89 -3.56
N THR A 237 -7.22 -7.66 -2.85
CA THR A 237 -8.31 -7.14 -2.03
C THR A 237 -8.27 -7.70 -0.61
N VAL A 238 -8.33 -6.84 0.39
CA VAL A 238 -8.62 -7.19 1.79
C VAL A 238 -9.98 -6.62 2.13
N GLU A 239 -10.95 -7.47 2.44
CA GLU A 239 -12.30 -7.02 2.73
C GLU A 239 -12.87 -7.59 4.03
N SER A 240 -13.57 -6.73 4.78
CA SER A 240 -14.25 -7.11 6.02
C SER A 240 -13.32 -7.79 7.04
N CYS A 241 -12.09 -7.30 7.18
CA CYS A 241 -11.08 -7.89 8.05
C CYS A 241 -10.83 -7.04 9.32
N ARG A 242 -10.36 -7.70 10.38
CA ARG A 242 -10.01 -7.06 11.65
C ARG A 242 -8.54 -7.36 11.98
N ALA A 243 -7.76 -6.35 12.33
CA ALA A 243 -6.39 -6.50 12.81
C ALA A 243 -6.29 -5.85 14.20
N LEU A 244 -6.23 -6.67 15.23
CA LEU A 244 -6.59 -6.28 16.59
C LEU A 244 -5.43 -6.45 17.57
N GLU A 245 -5.28 -5.45 18.43
CA GLU A 245 -4.45 -5.53 19.65
C GLU A 245 -3.04 -6.08 19.42
N PRO A 246 -2.22 -5.46 18.56
CA PRO A 246 -0.85 -5.95 18.38
C PRO A 246 -0.08 -5.98 19.71
N ARG A 247 0.84 -6.93 19.84
CA ARG A 247 1.66 -7.19 21.04
C ARG A 247 3.13 -7.00 20.69
N GLY A 248 3.89 -6.35 21.57
CA GLY A 248 5.27 -5.97 21.29
C GLY A 248 5.61 -4.56 21.76
N ILE A 249 6.79 -4.07 21.36
CA ILE A 249 7.26 -2.74 21.75
C ILE A 249 6.79 -1.74 20.69
N ALA A 250 6.00 -0.74 21.10
CA ALA A 250 5.37 0.25 20.22
C ALA A 250 6.36 1.28 19.63
N THR A 251 7.33 0.80 18.84
CA THR A 251 8.40 1.60 18.23
C THR A 251 8.42 1.46 16.70
N GLY A 252 9.43 2.06 16.05
CA GLY A 252 9.62 1.98 14.60
C GLY A 252 9.65 0.53 14.08
N GLY A 253 8.91 0.28 13.00
CA GLY A 253 8.81 -1.05 12.38
C GLY A 253 7.81 -2.00 13.05
N ARG A 254 6.93 -1.52 13.93
CA ARG A 254 5.92 -2.32 14.63
C ARG A 254 4.51 -1.76 14.47
N PHE A 255 3.52 -2.64 14.64
CA PHE A 255 2.08 -2.34 14.71
C PHE A 255 1.55 -1.65 13.45
N TYR A 256 1.84 -2.27 12.31
CA TYR A 256 1.42 -1.93 10.95
C TYR A 256 0.22 -2.79 10.56
N ASN A 257 -0.92 -2.59 11.22
CA ASN A 257 -2.06 -3.52 11.21
C ASN A 257 -2.49 -3.97 9.81
N PHE A 258 -2.66 -3.04 8.88
CA PHE A 258 -2.84 -3.31 7.45
C PHE A 258 -1.78 -2.53 6.65
N GLY A 259 -0.94 -3.27 5.90
CA GLY A 259 0.24 -2.67 5.29
C GLY A 259 0.54 -3.14 3.88
N THR A 260 1.19 -2.26 3.11
CA THR A 260 1.90 -2.58 1.86
C THR A 260 3.39 -2.27 1.98
N ALA A 261 4.22 -3.03 1.27
CA ALA A 261 5.67 -2.86 1.23
C ALA A 261 6.23 -3.34 -0.12
N GLY A 262 6.03 -2.52 -1.15
CA GLY A 262 6.38 -2.80 -2.54
C GLY A 262 5.25 -3.53 -3.27
N ALA A 263 4.01 -3.07 -3.09
CA ALA A 263 2.80 -3.64 -3.66
C ALA A 263 1.98 -2.59 -4.42
N GLN A 264 1.18 -3.02 -5.40
CA GLN A 264 0.45 -2.09 -6.28
C GLN A 264 -1.00 -2.51 -6.48
N LEU A 265 -1.91 -1.55 -6.67
CA LEU A 265 -3.32 -1.87 -6.97
C LEU A 265 -3.95 -2.75 -5.86
N VAL A 266 -3.76 -2.37 -4.59
CA VAL A 266 -4.32 -3.09 -3.44
C VAL A 266 -5.49 -2.31 -2.85
N LEU A 267 -6.63 -2.97 -2.70
CA LEU A 267 -7.81 -2.44 -2.02
C LEU A 267 -7.90 -3.04 -0.62
N PHE A 268 -8.00 -2.18 0.39
CA PHE A 268 -8.47 -2.52 1.73
C PHE A 268 -9.85 -1.91 1.90
N ARG A 269 -10.86 -2.72 2.19
CA ARG A 269 -12.26 -2.29 2.29
C ARG A 269 -12.93 -2.82 3.55
N ASP A 270 -13.65 -1.95 4.25
CA ASP A 270 -14.45 -2.32 5.42
C ASP A 270 -13.59 -2.99 6.53
N CYS A 271 -12.35 -2.53 6.69
CA CYS A 271 -11.38 -3.09 7.65
C CYS A 271 -11.34 -2.30 8.97
N LEU A 272 -11.12 -3.02 10.08
CA LEU A 272 -10.96 -2.43 11.43
C LEU A 272 -9.57 -2.72 11.99
N ALA A 273 -8.85 -1.67 12.38
CA ALA A 273 -7.59 -1.75 13.12
C ALA A 273 -7.75 -1.20 14.54
N THR A 274 -7.22 -1.90 15.56
CA THR A 274 -7.19 -1.40 16.95
C THR A 274 -5.77 -1.33 17.49
N LYS A 275 -5.49 -0.30 18.32
CA LYS A 275 -4.22 -0.10 19.05
C LYS A 275 -2.97 -0.11 18.13
N ALA A 276 -3.15 0.33 16.89
CA ALA A 276 -2.07 0.36 15.91
C ALA A 276 -1.08 1.50 16.20
N ARG A 277 0.18 1.34 15.78
CA ARG A 277 1.03 2.51 15.56
C ARG A 277 0.63 3.15 14.24
N HIS A 278 0.73 2.42 13.14
CA HIS A 278 0.21 2.84 11.85
C HIS A 278 -0.88 1.86 11.41
N ALA A 279 -2.15 2.25 11.53
CA ALA A 279 -3.28 1.36 11.24
C ALA A 279 -3.34 0.93 9.77
N PHE A 280 -3.18 1.89 8.85
CA PHE A 280 -3.18 1.68 7.41
C PHE A 280 -1.96 2.39 6.81
N ILE A 281 -1.04 1.62 6.22
CA ILE A 281 0.28 2.13 5.88
C ILE A 281 0.79 1.63 4.53
N CYS A 282 1.40 2.53 3.75
CA CYS A 282 2.22 2.17 2.60
C CYS A 282 3.71 2.40 2.95
N ASN A 283 4.51 1.34 3.02
CA ASN A 283 5.93 1.40 3.41
C ASN A 283 6.89 0.94 2.28
N GLY A 284 6.36 0.77 1.07
CA GLY A 284 7.09 0.33 -0.12
C GLY A 284 7.91 1.39 -0.83
N ALA A 285 7.97 2.62 -0.31
CA ALA A 285 8.56 3.76 -1.02
C ALA A 285 7.88 3.95 -2.38
N SER A 286 8.65 4.29 -3.43
CA SER A 286 8.14 4.53 -4.77
C SER A 286 7.57 3.32 -5.50
N LEU A 287 7.64 2.13 -4.87
CA LEU A 287 7.07 0.90 -5.41
C LEU A 287 5.63 0.66 -4.96
N ASP A 288 5.16 1.36 -3.92
CA ASP A 288 3.75 1.35 -3.51
C ASP A 288 2.95 2.34 -4.35
N SER A 289 1.96 1.84 -5.10
CA SER A 289 1.10 2.69 -5.93
C SER A 289 -0.32 2.18 -6.16
N GLY A 290 -1.28 3.09 -6.24
CA GLY A 290 -2.68 2.74 -6.47
C GLY A 290 -3.29 1.95 -5.31
N ILE A 291 -2.96 2.34 -4.07
CA ILE A 291 -3.48 1.70 -2.86
C ILE A 291 -4.74 2.42 -2.40
N VAL A 292 -5.79 1.68 -2.08
CA VAL A 292 -7.08 2.23 -1.63
C VAL A 292 -7.42 1.71 -0.24
N PHE A 293 -7.79 2.61 0.68
CA PHE A 293 -8.37 2.30 1.98
C PHE A 293 -9.80 2.84 2.01
N LEU A 294 -10.78 1.97 1.76
CA LEU A 294 -12.19 2.30 1.61
C LEU A 294 -12.99 1.90 2.86
N ALA A 295 -13.69 2.86 3.47
CA ALA A 295 -14.55 2.63 4.64
C ALA A 295 -13.82 1.93 5.81
N CYS A 296 -12.52 2.19 5.94
CA CYS A 296 -11.66 1.62 6.96
C CYS A 296 -11.75 2.41 8.28
N VAL A 297 -11.69 1.69 9.40
CA VAL A 297 -11.75 2.26 10.76
C VAL A 297 -10.44 2.02 11.50
N SER A 298 -9.89 3.08 12.08
CA SER A 298 -8.73 3.04 12.98
C SER A 298 -9.15 3.47 14.38
N GLU A 299 -9.03 2.57 15.36
CA GLU A 299 -9.41 2.83 16.75
C GLU A 299 -8.20 2.80 17.70
N GLY A 300 -8.01 3.88 18.46
CA GLY A 300 -6.91 3.96 19.44
C GLY A 300 -5.52 3.94 18.83
N ALA A 301 -5.35 4.45 17.60
CA ALA A 301 -4.04 4.52 16.96
C ALA A 301 -3.14 5.57 17.63
N ILE A 302 -1.88 5.22 17.83
CA ILE A 302 -0.86 6.07 18.49
C ILE A 302 0.05 6.80 17.47
N ALA A 303 -0.13 6.55 16.16
CA ALA A 303 0.46 7.34 15.08
C ALA A 303 -0.46 7.36 13.83
N SER A 304 -0.03 8.10 12.81
CA SER A 304 -0.82 8.34 11.59
C SER A 304 -0.95 7.10 10.70
N SER A 305 -2.10 6.90 10.06
CA SER A 305 -2.16 6.17 8.78
C SER A 305 -1.56 7.03 7.67
N GLU A 306 -0.70 6.48 6.79
CA GLU A 306 0.14 7.30 5.89
C GLU A 306 0.87 6.50 4.79
N GLY A 307 1.44 7.21 3.80
CA GLY A 307 2.39 6.66 2.80
C GLY A 307 3.84 6.45 3.29
N HIS A 308 4.03 6.47 4.62
CA HIS A 308 5.24 6.30 5.44
C HIS A 308 6.57 6.96 5.02
N ARG A 309 7.06 6.73 3.80
CA ARG A 309 8.36 7.24 3.32
C ARG A 309 8.47 7.16 1.81
N ARG A 310 9.32 8.02 1.25
CA ARG A 310 9.96 7.85 -0.06
C ARG A 310 8.99 7.66 -1.22
N TRP A 311 8.00 8.55 -1.31
CA TRP A 311 7.24 8.82 -2.52
C TRP A 311 6.25 7.73 -2.94
N SER A 312 5.41 7.17 -2.05
CA SER A 312 4.28 6.31 -2.48
C SER A 312 3.30 7.12 -3.35
N GLN A 313 2.67 6.53 -4.38
CA GLN A 313 1.83 7.34 -5.31
C GLN A 313 0.39 6.86 -5.44
N GLY A 314 -0.54 7.81 -5.67
CA GLY A 314 -1.94 7.48 -5.98
C GLY A 314 -2.65 6.72 -4.87
N VAL A 315 -2.39 7.08 -3.61
CA VAL A 315 -3.06 6.48 -2.45
C VAL A 315 -4.40 7.18 -2.21
N LEU A 316 -5.47 6.41 -2.07
CA LEU A 316 -6.80 6.92 -1.76
C LEU A 316 -7.24 6.43 -0.38
N PHE A 317 -7.46 7.35 0.55
CA PHE A 317 -8.25 7.12 1.74
C PHE A 317 -9.67 7.62 1.45
N ASP A 318 -10.65 6.72 1.44
CA ASP A 318 -12.02 7.03 1.06
C ASP A 318 -12.95 6.59 2.20
N ASN A 319 -13.65 7.54 2.82
CA ASN A 319 -14.49 7.31 4.00
C ASN A 319 -13.73 6.65 5.17
N PHE A 320 -12.45 6.97 5.36
CA PHE A 320 -11.68 6.52 6.52
C PHE A 320 -12.18 7.18 7.81
N ILE A 321 -12.29 6.42 8.90
CA ILE A 321 -12.76 6.92 10.20
C ILE A 321 -11.73 6.64 11.29
N ALA A 322 -11.25 7.69 11.94
CA ALA A 322 -10.54 7.58 13.21
C ALA A 322 -11.50 7.59 14.40
N ARG A 323 -11.27 6.72 15.38
CA ARG A 323 -11.99 6.65 16.65
C ARG A 323 -11.02 6.72 17.81
N LYS A 324 -11.20 7.68 18.72
CA LYS A 324 -10.37 7.85 19.92
C LYS A 324 -8.85 7.75 19.63
N PRO A 325 -8.32 8.47 18.62
CA PRO A 325 -6.89 8.43 18.32
C PRO A 325 -6.08 8.95 19.51
N ASP A 326 -4.96 8.28 19.82
CA ASP A 326 -3.98 8.71 20.82
C ASP A 326 -2.76 9.31 20.12
N THR A 327 -3.04 10.22 19.19
CA THR A 327 -2.03 10.91 18.39
C THR A 327 -2.57 12.23 17.89
N LYS A 328 -1.66 13.19 17.66
CA LYS A 328 -2.04 14.50 17.12
C LYS A 328 -2.44 14.44 15.65
N ILE A 329 -1.78 13.60 14.85
CA ILE A 329 -2.04 13.44 13.42
C ILE A 329 -2.45 11.98 13.18
N VAL A 330 -3.70 11.75 12.79
CA VAL A 330 -4.24 10.40 12.59
C VAL A 330 -4.19 9.95 11.13
N LEU A 331 -4.19 10.89 10.19
CA LEU A 331 -4.05 10.61 8.76
C LEU A 331 -3.06 11.57 8.14
N GLY A 332 -2.14 11.02 7.35
CA GLY A 332 -0.94 11.71 6.91
C GLY A 332 -0.65 11.65 5.43
N LEU A 333 -0.92 12.76 4.74
CA LEU A 333 -0.54 13.01 3.35
C LEU A 333 0.55 14.10 3.32
N TYR A 334 1.70 13.83 3.95
CA TYR A 334 2.69 14.86 4.31
C TYR A 334 4.16 14.46 4.14
N ASN A 335 5.05 15.45 4.32
CA ASN A 335 6.49 15.28 4.34
C ASN A 335 7.01 14.86 5.72
N ARG A 336 7.82 13.81 5.77
CA ARG A 336 8.42 13.22 6.97
C ARG A 336 9.91 13.53 7.12
N GLY A 337 10.44 14.41 6.26
CA GLY A 337 11.75 15.02 6.33
C GLY A 337 12.85 14.02 6.69
N ARG A 338 13.55 14.33 7.79
CA ARG A 338 14.68 13.55 8.31
C ARG A 338 14.30 12.31 9.13
N TYR A 339 13.02 11.96 9.27
CA TYR A 339 12.63 10.78 10.03
C TYR A 339 13.23 9.50 9.42
N GLY A 340 13.48 8.52 10.29
CA GLY A 340 14.01 7.20 9.94
C GLY A 340 15.18 7.26 8.97
N THR A 341 15.05 6.62 7.81
CA THR A 341 16.13 6.53 6.81
C THR A 341 16.05 7.64 5.77
N ALA A 342 15.88 8.90 6.18
CA ALA A 342 15.60 10.03 5.27
C ALA A 342 14.30 9.80 4.49
N HIS A 343 13.19 9.85 5.22
CA HIS A 343 11.86 9.51 4.70
C HIS A 343 11.37 10.46 3.62
N GLY A 344 11.62 11.77 3.75
CA GLY A 344 11.10 12.78 2.83
C GLY A 344 9.58 12.70 2.66
N TRP A 345 9.08 12.97 1.45
CA TRP A 345 7.65 12.87 1.14
C TRP A 345 7.14 11.44 1.32
N GLY A 346 6.12 11.25 2.16
CA GLY A 346 5.48 9.94 2.33
C GLY A 346 4.65 9.55 1.11
N LEU A 347 3.96 10.51 0.50
CA LEU A 347 3.11 10.24 -0.65
C LEU A 347 2.96 11.42 -1.60
N ALA A 348 2.59 11.10 -2.84
CA ALA A 348 2.28 12.02 -3.93
C ALA A 348 0.97 11.63 -4.63
N HIS A 349 0.31 12.61 -5.24
CA HIS A 349 -0.93 12.42 -6.00
C HIS A 349 -2.03 11.63 -5.24
N SER A 350 -2.13 11.85 -3.93
CA SER A 350 -2.98 11.07 -3.04
C SER A 350 -4.16 11.87 -2.50
N VAL A 351 -5.23 11.18 -2.14
CA VAL A 351 -6.51 11.80 -1.78
C VAL A 351 -7.01 11.26 -0.45
N ALA A 352 -7.43 12.15 0.44
CA ALA A 352 -8.32 11.88 1.54
C ALA A 352 -9.73 12.38 1.16
N TRP A 353 -10.64 11.45 0.89
CA TRP A 353 -12.02 11.74 0.53
C TRP A 353 -12.94 11.39 1.69
N ARG A 354 -13.70 12.37 2.18
CA ARG A 354 -14.70 12.19 3.26
C ARG A 354 -14.17 11.45 4.49
N CYS A 355 -12.91 11.69 4.86
CA CYS A 355 -12.30 11.05 6.02
C CYS A 355 -12.64 11.82 7.32
N ALA A 356 -12.83 11.11 8.43
CA ALA A 356 -13.14 11.69 9.73
C ALA A 356 -11.94 11.56 10.69
N ALA A 357 -11.48 12.69 11.21
CA ALA A 357 -10.26 12.76 12.03
C ALA A 357 -10.45 12.32 13.50
N GLY A 358 -11.69 12.09 13.95
CA GLY A 358 -11.96 11.52 15.27
C GLY A 358 -11.46 12.35 16.46
N GLY A 359 -11.32 13.66 16.31
CA GLY A 359 -10.77 14.57 17.33
C GLY A 359 -9.26 14.84 17.21
N ALA A 360 -8.56 14.19 16.26
CA ALA A 360 -7.18 14.50 15.87
C ALA A 360 -7.14 15.28 14.55
N ARG A 361 -5.96 15.30 13.90
CA ARG A 361 -5.71 16.00 12.63
C ARG A 361 -5.57 15.06 11.43
N ILE A 362 -6.12 15.49 10.30
CA ILE A 362 -5.74 15.03 8.96
C ILE A 362 -4.76 16.07 8.40
N CYS A 363 -3.51 15.67 8.17
CA CYS A 363 -2.48 16.55 7.62
C CYS A 363 -2.30 16.31 6.13
N VAL A 364 -2.45 17.35 5.31
CA VAL A 364 -2.28 17.29 3.85
C VAL A 364 -1.34 18.39 3.38
N GLN A 365 -0.21 17.99 2.80
CA GLN A 365 0.81 18.88 2.24
C GLN A 365 1.02 18.59 0.75
N ARG A 366 1.54 19.58 0.02
CA ARG A 366 1.76 19.52 -1.43
C ARG A 366 3.22 19.18 -1.76
N PRO A 367 3.52 17.99 -2.31
CA PRO A 367 4.85 17.66 -2.79
C PRO A 367 5.24 18.47 -4.03
N PRO A 368 6.54 18.68 -4.31
CA PRO A 368 6.98 19.27 -5.55
C PRO A 368 6.42 18.51 -6.76
N HIS A 369 5.90 19.24 -7.74
CA HIS A 369 5.32 18.69 -8.98
C HIS A 369 4.13 17.74 -8.81
N ALA A 370 3.61 17.55 -7.59
CA ALA A 370 2.46 16.71 -7.31
C ALA A 370 1.41 17.45 -6.47
N GLN A 371 0.22 16.85 -6.33
CA GLN A 371 -0.86 17.44 -5.55
C GLN A 371 -1.52 16.37 -4.69
N ASN A 372 -1.54 16.59 -3.38
CA ASN A 372 -2.37 15.81 -2.47
C ASN A 372 -3.65 16.58 -2.13
N TYR A 373 -4.72 15.87 -1.85
CA TYR A 373 -6.06 16.43 -1.65
C TYR A 373 -6.66 15.95 -0.33
N ALA A 374 -7.34 16.84 0.39
CA ALA A 374 -8.38 16.49 1.36
C ALA A 374 -9.67 17.17 0.94
N ILE A 375 -10.70 16.36 0.64
CA ILE A 375 -11.98 16.87 0.18
C ILE A 375 -13.08 16.24 1.04
N GLY A 376 -13.88 17.09 1.69
CA GLY A 376 -15.02 16.65 2.48
C GLY A 376 -14.69 15.99 3.81
N CYS A 377 -13.46 16.14 4.28
CA CYS A 377 -13.01 15.57 5.54
C CYS A 377 -13.62 16.33 6.73
N SER A 378 -13.78 15.65 7.86
CA SER A 378 -14.31 16.23 9.11
C SER A 378 -13.28 16.19 10.25
N GLY A 379 -13.31 17.23 11.11
CA GLY A 379 -12.33 17.47 12.17
C GLY A 379 -11.31 18.55 11.81
N ASP A 380 -10.10 18.48 12.41
CA ASP A 380 -8.97 19.35 12.07
C ASP A 380 -8.30 18.85 10.78
N VAL A 381 -8.32 19.68 9.73
CA VAL A 381 -7.72 19.38 8.43
C VAL A 381 -6.84 20.55 8.02
N SER A 382 -5.54 20.33 7.92
CA SER A 382 -4.58 21.40 7.66
C SER A 382 -3.28 20.91 7.00
N GLY A 383 -2.43 21.84 6.58
CA GLY A 383 -1.07 21.56 6.11
C GLY A 383 -0.02 21.43 7.24
N GLU A 384 -0.44 21.45 8.51
CA GLU A 384 0.47 21.43 9.66
C GLU A 384 0.98 20.02 9.95
N GLY A 385 2.06 19.67 9.28
CA GLY A 385 2.79 18.41 9.45
C GLY A 385 4.00 18.53 10.37
N PRO A 386 4.71 17.41 10.62
CA PRO A 386 5.93 17.39 11.43
C PRO A 386 7.07 18.22 10.83
N PHE A 387 7.02 18.48 9.52
CA PHE A 387 7.94 19.34 8.80
C PHE A 387 7.16 20.38 8.00
N LYS A 388 7.69 21.61 7.92
CA LYS A 388 7.04 22.70 7.19
C LYS A 388 7.09 22.42 5.69
N ALA A 389 5.92 22.38 5.06
CA ALA A 389 5.76 22.34 3.61
C ALA A 389 4.46 23.07 3.23
N PRO A 390 4.27 23.46 1.95
CA PRO A 390 3.02 24.05 1.50
C PRO A 390 1.83 23.10 1.75
N ALA A 391 0.68 23.67 2.10
CA ALA A 391 -0.54 22.88 2.24
C ALA A 391 -0.94 22.23 0.91
N GLY A 392 -1.54 21.05 0.99
CA GLY A 392 -2.24 20.42 -0.13
C GLY A 392 -3.54 21.17 -0.47
N HIS A 393 -4.31 20.60 -1.40
CA HIS A 393 -5.64 21.11 -1.71
C HIS A 393 -6.59 20.66 -0.61
N ILE A 394 -7.23 21.60 0.06
CA ILE A 394 -8.16 21.32 1.16
C ILE A 394 -9.49 21.98 0.82
N GLU A 395 -10.54 21.19 0.74
CA GLU A 395 -11.86 21.65 0.33
C GLU A 395 -12.98 20.97 1.12
N GLY A 396 -14.06 21.71 1.37
CA GLY A 396 -15.27 21.12 1.94
C GLY A 396 -15.13 20.57 3.35
N VAL A 397 -14.15 21.05 4.13
CA VAL A 397 -13.94 20.61 5.52
C VAL A 397 -15.21 20.83 6.35
N ASN A 398 -15.63 19.80 7.08
CA ASN A 398 -16.86 19.77 7.89
C ASN A 398 -18.15 20.00 7.09
N LYS A 399 -18.14 19.93 5.75
CA LYS A 399 -19.37 19.95 4.94
C LYS A 399 -19.98 18.55 4.86
N THR A 400 -21.30 18.49 4.96
CA THR A 400 -22.10 17.27 4.75
C THR A 400 -22.64 17.22 3.32
N GLY A 401 -23.17 16.05 2.91
CA GLY A 401 -23.90 15.92 1.64
C GLY A 401 -23.06 16.02 0.36
N LEU A 402 -21.77 15.70 0.42
CA LEU A 402 -20.90 15.71 -0.75
C LEU A 402 -21.18 14.52 -1.68
N ASP A 403 -21.23 14.81 -2.97
CA ASP A 403 -21.37 13.84 -4.06
C ASP A 403 -20.08 13.84 -4.93
N PRO A 404 -19.52 12.67 -5.30
CA PRO A 404 -19.98 11.33 -4.94
C PRO A 404 -19.73 10.97 -3.47
N ALA A 405 -20.56 10.09 -2.91
CA ALA A 405 -20.37 9.59 -1.53
C ALA A 405 -19.02 8.85 -1.34
N SER A 406 -18.46 8.29 -2.41
CA SER A 406 -17.12 7.67 -2.46
C SER A 406 -16.56 7.82 -3.86
N LEU A 407 -15.29 8.23 -3.98
CA LEU A 407 -14.59 8.28 -5.26
C LEU A 407 -14.39 6.88 -5.83
N TYR A 408 -13.96 5.93 -5.00
CA TYR A 408 -13.72 4.55 -5.45
C TYR A 408 -15.01 3.90 -5.96
N LEU A 409 -16.11 4.01 -5.20
CA LEU A 409 -17.39 3.41 -5.61
C LEU A 409 -17.98 4.11 -6.83
N ALA A 410 -17.84 5.44 -6.96
CA ALA A 410 -18.26 6.13 -8.17
C ALA A 410 -17.50 5.65 -9.42
N GLN A 411 -16.17 5.54 -9.33
CA GLN A 411 -15.33 5.02 -10.41
C GLN A 411 -15.63 3.55 -10.72
N LEU A 412 -15.88 2.73 -9.70
CA LEU A 412 -16.29 1.33 -9.88
C LEU A 412 -17.62 1.24 -10.62
N ASN A 413 -18.61 2.03 -10.22
CA ASN A 413 -19.93 2.06 -10.86
C ASN A 413 -19.84 2.54 -12.31
N GLU A 414 -19.08 3.59 -12.59
CA GLU A 414 -18.83 4.07 -13.96
C GLU A 414 -18.16 3.00 -14.83
N ARG A 415 -17.21 2.24 -14.27
CA ARG A 415 -16.56 1.14 -14.99
C ARG A 415 -17.52 -0.01 -15.28
N LEU A 416 -18.34 -0.40 -14.29
CA LEU A 416 -19.29 -1.49 -14.43
C LEU A 416 -20.48 -1.14 -15.32
N SER A 417 -20.86 0.14 -15.46
CA SER A 417 -21.94 0.57 -16.34
C SER A 417 -21.54 0.70 -17.81
N ARG A 418 -20.23 0.67 -18.11
CA ARG A 418 -19.67 0.67 -19.48
C ARG A 418 -19.38 -0.73 -20.03
N GLN A 419 -19.52 -1.77 -19.19
CA GLN A 419 -19.49 -3.19 -19.59
C GLN A 419 -20.90 -3.64 -19.91
#